data_AF-A0AAP3A370-F1
#
_entry.id   AF-A0AAP3A370-F1
#
_cell.length_a   1.000
_cell.length_b   1.000
_cell.length_c   1.000
_cell.angle_alpha   90.00
_cell.angle_beta   90.00
_cell.angle_gamma   90.00
#
_symmetry.space_group_name_H-M   'P 1'
#
loop_
_entity.id
_entity.type
_entity.pdbx_description
1 polymer ?
#
loop_
_entity_poly.entity_id
_entity_poly.type
_entity_poly.pdbx_seq_one_letter_code
_entity_poly.pdbx_strand_id
1 'polypeptide(L)' 'MSFTDIYQISGSAMTAQTLRLNTVASNLANANAPASSEAPAYKARSPVFAAVYHHSLLAGTHR' A
#
# COMPACT_ATOMS: atom_id res chain seq x y z
N MET A 1 -8.69 22.99 4.38
CA MET A 1 -8.40 21.76 3.61
C MET A 1 -9.16 21.85 2.30
N SER A 2 -8.46 21.81 1.17
CA SER A 2 -9.10 21.88 -0.15
C SER A 2 -9.82 20.57 -0.48
N PHE A 3 -10.85 20.64 -1.34
CA PHE A 3 -11.46 19.45 -1.93
C PHE A 3 -10.42 18.55 -2.62
N THR A 4 -9.42 19.15 -3.25
CA THR A 4 -8.28 18.43 -3.85
C THR A 4 -7.50 17.63 -2.81
N ASP A 5 -7.24 18.21 -1.63
CA ASP A 5 -6.53 17.52 -0.55
C ASP A 5 -7.32 16.30 -0.06
N ILE A 6 -8.64 16.44 0.09
CA ILE A 6 -9.55 15.36 0.51
C ILE A 6 -9.50 14.19 -0.47
N TYR A 7 -9.55 14.47 -1.78
CA TYR A 7 -9.46 13.45 -2.82
C TYR A 7 -8.10 12.74 -2.82
N GLN A 8 -7.00 13.47 -2.67
CA GLN A 8 -5.66 12.88 -2.65
C GLN A 8 -5.49 11.95 -1.43
N ILE A 9 -5.93 12.39 -0.25
CA ILE A 9 -5.91 11.56 0.97
C ILE A 9 -6.76 10.31 0.78
N SER A 10 -8.02 10.47 0.35
CA SER A 10 -8.95 9.35 0.20
C SER A 10 -8.48 8.35 -0.87
N GLY A 11 -7.92 8.84 -1.98
CA GLY A 11 -7.33 8.03 -3.03
C GLY A 11 -6.14 7.21 -2.51
N SER A 12 -5.20 7.86 -1.82
CA SER A 12 -4.04 7.17 -1.22
C SER A 12 -4.45 6.10 -0.20
N ALA A 13 -5.48 6.38 0.61
CA ALA A 13 -6.03 5.43 1.57
C ALA A 13 -6.68 4.23 0.87
N MET A 14 -7.47 4.47 -0.18
CA MET A 14 -8.09 3.39 -0.95
C MET A 14 -7.04 2.48 -1.60
N THR A 15 -6.00 3.06 -2.21
CA THR A 15 -4.88 2.28 -2.77
C THR A 15 -4.18 1.43 -1.72
N ALA A 16 -3.88 1.99 -0.54
CA ALA A 16 -3.28 1.24 0.56
C ALA A 16 -4.17 0.08 1.02
N GLN A 17 -5.49 0.30 1.11
CA GLN A 17 -6.43 -0.77 1.49
C GLN A 17 -6.54 -1.85 0.41
N THR A 18 -6.58 -1.49 -0.87
CA THR A 18 -6.55 -2.47 -1.96
C THR A 18 -5.27 -3.31 -1.91
N LEU A 19 -4.11 -2.72 -1.65
CA LEU A 19 -2.85 -3.46 -1.47
C LEU A 19 -2.92 -4.42 -0.27
N ARG A 20 -3.51 -3.99 0.85
CA ARG A 20 -3.71 -4.83 2.03
C ARG A 20 -4.61 -6.04 1.71
N LEU A 21 -5.74 -5.81 1.05
CA LEU A 21 -6.66 -6.88 0.64
C LEU A 21 -5.99 -7.87 -0.32
N ASN A 22 -5.28 -7.37 -1.33
CA ASN A 22 -4.56 -8.22 -2.27
C ASN A 22 -3.48 -9.04 -1.58
N THR A 23 -2.78 -8.48 -0.60
CA THR A 23 -1.76 -9.21 0.17
C THR A 23 -2.39 -10.33 1.00
N VAL A 24 -3.49 -10.04 1.69
CA VAL A 24 -4.25 -11.05 2.46
C VAL A 24 -4.76 -12.16 1.54
N ALA A 25 -5.36 -11.80 0.40
CA ALA A 25 -5.85 -12.76 -0.58
C ALA A 25 -4.73 -13.64 -1.15
N SER A 26 -3.57 -13.04 -1.46
CA SER A 26 -2.42 -13.77 -1.99
C SER A 26 -1.80 -14.71 -0.95
N ASN A 27 -1.73 -14.27 0.31
CA ASN A 27 -1.31 -15.14 1.42
C ASN A 27 -2.25 -16.34 1.58
N LEU A 28 -3.57 -16.10 1.54
CA LEU A 28 -4.57 -17.16 1.65
C LEU A 28 -4.48 -18.15 0.47
N ALA A 29 -4.36 -17.63 -0.76
CA ALA A 29 -4.28 -18.45 -1.97
C ALA A 29 -3.04 -19.36 -2.01
N ASN A 30 -1.94 -18.96 -1.35
CA ASN A 30 -0.68 -19.71 -1.34
C ASN A 30 -0.37 -20.40 -0.01
N ALA A 31 -1.27 -20.34 0.98
CA ALA A 31 -1.03 -20.89 2.33
C ALA A 31 -0.73 -22.40 2.34
N ASN A 32 -1.25 -23.14 1.35
CA ASN A 32 -1.07 -24.58 1.20
C ASN A 32 -0.37 -24.94 -0.13
N ALA A 33 0.33 -23.99 -0.76
CA ALA A 33 1.05 -24.26 -1.99
C ALA A 33 2.15 -25.32 -1.73
N PRO A 34 2.20 -26.41 -2.53
CA PRO A 34 3.20 -27.45 -2.33
C PRO A 34 4.61 -26.93 -2.67
N ALA A 35 5.61 -27.35 -1.90
CA ALA A 35 7.01 -27.02 -2.11
C ALA A 35 7.88 -28.27 -1.97
N SER A 36 8.85 -28.46 -2.87
CA SER A 36 9.73 -29.63 -2.88
C SER A 36 10.81 -29.62 -1.79
N SER A 37 11.00 -28.48 -1.12
CA SER A 37 11.88 -28.30 0.04
C SER A 37 11.52 -26.99 0.77
N GLU A 38 12.20 -26.69 1.88
CA GLU A 38 11.94 -25.46 2.66
C GLU A 38 12.28 -24.17 1.90
N ALA A 39 13.36 -24.17 1.12
CA ALA A 39 13.81 -22.98 0.38
C ALA A 39 12.76 -22.41 -0.60
N PRO A 40 12.05 -23.23 -1.41
CA PRO A 40 10.98 -22.76 -2.28
C PRO A 40 9.61 -22.62 -1.59
N ALA A 41 9.49 -22.86 -0.29
CA ALA A 41 8.21 -22.75 0.41
C ALA A 41 7.69 -21.30 0.42
N TYR A 42 6.38 -21.15 0.24
CA TYR A 42 5.74 -19.83 0.27
C TYR A 42 5.90 -19.17 1.64
N LYS A 43 6.25 -17.88 1.64
CA LYS A 43 6.33 -17.05 2.84
C LYS A 43 5.29 -15.95 2.79
N ALA A 44 4.50 -15.85 3.86
CA ALA A 44 3.48 -14.83 3.99
C ALA A 44 4.09 -13.42 3.91
N ARG A 45 3.39 -12.52 3.22
CA ARG A 45 3.78 -11.13 3.01
C ARG A 45 2.99 -10.21 3.92
N SER A 46 3.58 -9.10 4.35
CA SER A 46 2.91 -8.06 5.14
C SER A 46 3.30 -6.67 4.63
N PRO A 47 2.35 -5.85 4.15
CA PRO A 47 2.66 -4.52 3.67
C PRO A 47 2.87 -3.57 4.85
N VAL A 48 3.92 -2.74 4.77
CA VAL A 48 4.21 -1.67 5.72
C VAL A 48 4.00 -0.34 5.02
N PHE A 49 3.12 0.49 5.57
CA PHE A 49 2.79 1.81 5.01
C PHE A 49 3.45 2.90 5.86
N ALA A 50 3.85 3.98 5.19
CA ALA A 50 4.43 5.16 5.85
C ALA A 50 3.72 6.42 5.34
N ALA A 51 3.56 7.39 6.25
CA ALA A 51 3.07 8.71 5.86
C ALA A 51 4.15 9.44 5.04
N VAL A 52 3.75 10.04 3.91
CA VAL A 52 4.62 10.87 3.09
C VAL A 52 4.17 12.32 3.25
N TYR A 53 5.07 13.18 3.70
CA TYR A 53 4.80 14.62 3.78
C TYR A 53 5.02 15.25 2.40
N HIS A 54 3.93 15.71 1.76
CA HIS A 54 4.00 16.44 0.50
C HIS A 54 4.19 17.95 0.77
N HIS A 55 5.42 18.45 0.62
CA HIS A 55 5.74 19.88 0.69
C HIS A 55 5.42 20.59 -0.65
N SER A 56 4.17 20.57 -1.11
CA SER A 56 3.78 21.18 -2.40
C SER A 56 2.88 22.41 -2.29
N LEU A 57 2.70 22.97 -1.09
CA LEU A 57 1.85 24.16 -0.85
C LEU A 57 2.62 25.44 -0.51
N LEU A 58 3.96 25.40 -0.44
CA LEU A 58 4.79 26.56 -0.04
C LEU A 58 5.71 27.11 -1.15
N ALA A 59 5.71 26.51 -2.34
CA ALA A 59 6.68 26.81 -3.41
C ALA A 59 6.11 27.57 -4.62
N GLY A 60 5.00 28.31 -4.49
CA GLY A 60 4.27 28.82 -5.66
C GLY A 60 3.63 30.21 -5.60
N THR A 61 4.05 31.13 -4.71
CA THR A 61 3.45 32.50 -4.69
C THR A 61 4.45 33.63 -4.45
N HIS A 62 5.69 33.47 -4.92
CA HIS A 62 6.64 34.58 -5.00
C HIS A 62 7.33 34.60 -6.36
N ARG A 63 6.59 34.99 -7.41
CA ARG A 63 7.06 35.80 -8.55
C ARG A 63 5.89 36.57 -9.12
#